data_AF-A0A3M9XM28-F1
#
_entry.id   AF-A0A3M9XM28-F1
#
_cell.length_a   1.000
_cell.length_b   1.000
_cell.length_c   1.000
_cell.angle_alpha   90.00
_cell.angle_beta   90.00
_cell.angle_gamma   90.00
#
_symmetry.space_group_name_H-M   'P 1'
#
loop_
_entity.id
_entity.type
_entity.pdbx_description
1 polymer ?
#
loop_
_entity_poly.entity_id
_entity_poly.type
_entity_poly.pdbx_seq_one_letter_code
_entity_poly.pdbx_strand_id
1 'polypeptide(L)'
;MARQEISTTRCVRRLPVNVKSGGGLDIPPEWEAAAAEILRRVRCTVLLVGGAGVGKSSFCRYLAETLGQRAEVDVVDADIGQTNLGPPATISLARFSGSVDFSAASPLAHFFVGSTNPMGRLLPLVIGTANLAHQASAPFIIIDTTGLIHDTGRVLKNYKIEAVRPDVIVALERRNELAPIRVANRHAHFIRLKPSRAARPKDNGERIEVRTRAYARHFANANRLELPLEALAFQRTLLFTGKPAAREGAVHAEQTAEGLLIVGAPDRAPSGSKVLPVGFEHSLLCGVADKTGRCRGLGIIDRIDFSSRVLALTTAVGSDQARIVQFGDLYVTPDGSELGQINWTW
;
A
#
# COMPACT_ATOMS: atom_id res chain seq x y z
N MET A 1 -51.24 -20.22 -36.32
CA MET A 1 -49.87 -19.64 -36.37
C MET A 1 -49.38 -19.49 -34.94
N ALA A 2 -48.53 -20.41 -34.50
CA ALA A 2 -48.05 -20.54 -33.13
C ALA A 2 -46.96 -19.48 -32.85
N ARG A 3 -47.10 -18.76 -31.72
CA ARG A 3 -46.02 -17.94 -31.16
C ARG A 3 -45.14 -18.85 -30.31
N GLN A 4 -43.88 -19.03 -30.70
CA GLN A 4 -42.85 -19.69 -29.91
C GLN A 4 -42.41 -18.74 -28.78
N GLU A 5 -42.74 -19.10 -27.55
CA GLU A 5 -42.07 -18.59 -26.36
C GLU A 5 -40.69 -19.25 -26.25
N ILE A 6 -39.63 -18.46 -26.42
CA ILE A 6 -38.26 -18.89 -26.18
C ILE A 6 -38.02 -18.78 -24.66
N SER A 7 -38.21 -19.91 -23.98
CA SER A 7 -37.81 -20.13 -22.60
C SER A 7 -36.28 -20.19 -22.51
N THR A 8 -35.63 -19.11 -22.05
CA THR A 8 -34.21 -19.12 -21.68
C THR A 8 -34.03 -19.30 -20.18
N THR A 9 -34.42 -20.46 -19.66
CA THR A 9 -33.91 -20.94 -18.37
C THR A 9 -32.51 -21.51 -18.59
N ARG A 10 -31.50 -20.64 -18.67
CA ARG A 10 -30.11 -21.07 -18.70
C ARG A 10 -29.73 -21.50 -17.29
N CYS A 11 -29.94 -22.79 -17.02
CA CYS A 11 -29.51 -23.49 -15.83
C CYS A 11 -28.01 -23.20 -15.60
N VAL A 12 -27.71 -22.33 -14.63
CA VAL A 12 -26.34 -22.13 -14.13
C VAL A 12 -25.95 -23.43 -13.44
N ARG A 13 -25.34 -24.36 -14.19
CA ARG A 13 -24.72 -25.55 -13.61
C ARG A 13 -23.73 -25.08 -12.55
N ARG A 14 -23.99 -25.41 -11.28
CA ARG A 14 -23.00 -25.40 -10.21
C ARG A 14 -21.93 -26.42 -10.60
N LEU A 15 -20.90 -25.96 -11.32
CA LEU A 15 -19.66 -26.72 -11.39
C LEU A 15 -18.99 -26.59 -10.02
N PRO A 16 -18.62 -27.70 -9.37
CA PRO A 16 -17.81 -27.64 -8.15
C PRO A 16 -16.51 -26.93 -8.52
N VAL A 17 -16.28 -25.76 -7.92
CA VAL A 17 -14.98 -25.10 -7.99
C VAL A 17 -14.08 -25.94 -7.11
N ASN A 18 -13.40 -26.91 -7.71
CA ASN A 18 -12.42 -27.73 -7.01
C ASN A 18 -11.17 -26.86 -6.85
N VAL A 19 -11.22 -25.93 -5.89
CA VAL A 19 -10.03 -25.20 -5.44
C VAL A 19 -9.10 -26.25 -4.88
N LYS A 20 -8.09 -26.67 -5.65
CA LYS A 20 -7.00 -27.45 -5.08
C LYS A 20 -6.41 -26.59 -3.98
N SER A 21 -6.49 -27.08 -2.76
CA SER A 21 -5.94 -26.50 -1.54
C SER A 21 -4.41 -26.46 -1.64
N GLY A 22 -3.89 -25.51 -2.41
CA GLY A 22 -2.51 -25.07 -2.35
C GLY A 22 -2.27 -24.39 -1.01
N GLY A 23 -2.02 -25.18 0.02
CA GLY A 23 -1.62 -24.73 1.35
C GLY A 23 -2.74 -24.63 2.38
N GLY A 24 -3.29 -25.75 2.85
CA GLY A 24 -3.84 -25.91 4.22
C GLY A 24 -4.85 -24.89 4.77
N LEU A 25 -5.45 -24.02 3.95
CA LEU A 25 -6.42 -23.02 4.37
C LEU A 25 -7.77 -23.69 4.65
N ASP A 26 -8.25 -23.56 5.88
CA ASP A 26 -9.64 -23.85 6.24
C ASP A 26 -10.56 -22.84 5.54
N ILE A 27 -11.35 -23.30 4.56
CA ILE A 27 -12.29 -22.49 3.77
C ILE A 27 -13.70 -22.68 4.34
N PRO A 28 -14.27 -21.69 5.05
CA PRO A 28 -15.63 -21.78 5.56
C PRO A 28 -16.66 -21.76 4.41
N PRO A 29 -17.81 -22.46 4.53
CA PRO A 29 -18.90 -22.39 3.55
C PRO A 29 -19.41 -20.97 3.28
N GLU A 30 -19.32 -20.07 4.27
CA GLU A 30 -19.66 -18.65 4.12
C GLU A 30 -18.77 -17.94 3.08
N TRP A 31 -17.50 -18.35 2.95
CA TRP A 31 -16.58 -17.79 1.97
C TRP A 31 -16.95 -18.24 0.55
N GLU A 32 -17.32 -19.51 0.38
CA GLU A 32 -17.82 -20.02 -0.90
C GLU A 32 -19.11 -19.32 -1.34
N ALA A 33 -20.03 -19.09 -0.40
CA ALA A 33 -21.26 -18.36 -0.68
C ALA A 33 -20.97 -16.92 -1.13
N ALA A 34 -20.04 -16.22 -0.46
CA ALA A 34 -19.63 -14.87 -0.84
C ALA A 34 -18.97 -14.83 -2.22
N ALA A 35 -18.04 -15.74 -2.50
CA ALA A 35 -17.39 -15.82 -3.80
C ALA A 35 -18.40 -16.14 -4.92
N ALA A 36 -19.34 -17.07 -4.67
CA ALA A 36 -20.40 -17.39 -5.61
C ALA A 36 -21.33 -16.20 -5.89
N GLU A 37 -21.62 -15.37 -4.88
CA GLU A 37 -22.38 -14.13 -5.06
C GLU A 37 -21.64 -13.10 -5.92
N ILE A 38 -20.35 -12.87 -5.63
CA ILE A 38 -19.49 -11.97 -6.39
C ILE A 38 -19.38 -12.43 -7.85
N LEU A 39 -19.23 -13.73 -8.09
CA LEU A 39 -19.14 -14.34 -9.43
C LEU A 39 -20.39 -14.22 -10.29
N ARG A 40 -21.55 -13.85 -9.72
CA ARG A 40 -22.75 -13.56 -10.52
C ARG A 40 -22.66 -12.21 -11.24
N ARG A 41 -21.73 -11.35 -10.84
CA ARG A 41 -21.51 -10.05 -11.46
C ARG A 41 -20.54 -10.18 -12.64
N VAL A 42 -20.72 -9.33 -13.65
CA VAL A 42 -19.82 -9.26 -14.82
C VAL A 42 -18.54 -8.51 -14.48
N ARG A 43 -18.67 -7.43 -13.70
CA ARG A 43 -17.57 -6.66 -13.12
C ARG A 43 -17.90 -6.37 -11.66
N CYS A 44 -16.89 -6.36 -10.79
CA CYS A 44 -17.10 -6.12 -9.37
C CYS A 44 -15.84 -5.61 -8.68
N THR A 45 -15.93 -4.45 -8.04
CA THR A 45 -14.94 -3.94 -7.10
C THR A 45 -15.33 -4.34 -5.68
N VAL A 46 -14.49 -5.15 -5.04
CA VAL A 46 -14.69 -5.71 -3.70
C VAL A 46 -13.73 -5.03 -2.72
N LEU A 47 -14.27 -4.39 -1.69
CA LEU A 47 -13.46 -3.82 -0.60
C LEU A 47 -13.50 -4.72 0.64
N LEU A 48 -12.34 -5.11 1.15
CA LEU A 48 -12.24 -5.93 2.37
C LEU A 48 -12.05 -5.04 3.60
N VAL A 49 -12.93 -5.19 4.59
CA VAL A 49 -12.91 -4.41 5.85
C VAL A 49 -12.99 -5.35 7.05
N GLY A 50 -12.21 -5.07 8.09
CA GLY A 50 -12.12 -5.91 9.28
C GLY A 50 -10.86 -5.64 10.09
N GLY A 51 -10.89 -6.03 11.37
CA GLY A 51 -9.80 -5.80 12.32
C GLY A 51 -8.48 -6.50 11.95
N ALA A 52 -7.42 -6.27 12.73
CA ALA A 52 -6.18 -7.02 12.58
C ALA A 52 -6.40 -8.52 12.90
N GLY A 53 -5.83 -9.42 12.10
CA GLY A 53 -5.87 -10.86 12.37
C GLY A 53 -7.23 -11.55 12.19
N VAL A 54 -8.20 -10.91 11.54
CA VAL A 54 -9.53 -11.51 11.29
C VAL A 54 -9.60 -12.35 10.00
N GLY A 55 -8.47 -12.54 9.30
CA GLY A 55 -8.38 -13.37 8.10
C GLY A 55 -8.64 -12.64 6.77
N LYS A 56 -8.63 -11.30 6.73
CA LYS A 56 -8.85 -10.52 5.48
C LYS A 56 -7.92 -10.93 4.36
N SER A 57 -6.62 -10.95 4.61
CA SER A 57 -5.63 -11.31 3.58
C SER A 57 -5.68 -12.79 3.18
N SER A 58 -6.21 -13.66 4.05
CA SER A 58 -6.49 -15.06 3.70
C SER A 58 -7.70 -15.16 2.77
N PHE A 59 -8.79 -14.45 3.10
CA PHE A 59 -9.96 -14.35 2.24
C PHE A 59 -9.62 -13.68 0.91
N CYS A 60 -8.76 -12.65 0.90
CA CYS A 60 -8.27 -11.99 -0.30
C CYS A 60 -7.61 -12.98 -1.26
N ARG A 61 -6.69 -13.82 -0.76
CA ARG A 61 -6.05 -14.87 -1.56
C ARG A 61 -7.04 -15.88 -2.09
N TYR A 62 -7.93 -16.39 -1.22
CA TYR A 62 -8.97 -17.34 -1.60
C TYR A 62 -9.89 -16.79 -2.69
N LEU A 63 -10.34 -15.55 -2.54
CA LEU A 63 -11.22 -14.89 -3.49
C LEU A 63 -10.48 -14.63 -4.81
N ALA A 64 -9.23 -14.15 -4.75
CA ALA A 64 -8.40 -13.93 -5.94
C ALA A 64 -8.22 -15.23 -6.73
N GLU A 65 -7.88 -16.35 -6.08
CA GLU A 65 -7.78 -17.67 -6.71
C GLU A 65 -9.12 -18.08 -7.34
N THR A 66 -10.21 -18.00 -6.58
CA THR A 66 -11.54 -18.43 -7.03
C THR A 66 -12.02 -17.64 -8.25
N LEU A 67 -11.80 -16.32 -8.26
CA LEU A 67 -12.15 -15.43 -9.38
C LEU A 67 -11.18 -15.63 -10.55
N GLY A 68 -9.88 -15.82 -10.26
CA GLY A 68 -8.80 -16.04 -11.22
C GLY A 68 -9.03 -17.24 -12.13
N GLN A 69 -9.67 -18.29 -11.60
CA GLN A 69 -10.08 -19.46 -12.39
C GLN A 69 -11.13 -19.17 -13.48
N ARG A 70 -11.73 -17.97 -13.49
CA ARG A 70 -12.80 -17.60 -14.43
C ARG A 70 -12.49 -16.34 -15.23
N ALA A 71 -11.78 -15.39 -14.66
CA ALA A 71 -11.44 -14.13 -15.29
C ALA A 71 -10.18 -13.52 -14.66
N GLU A 72 -9.61 -12.51 -15.30
CA GLU A 72 -8.55 -11.72 -14.69
C GLU A 72 -9.05 -11.02 -13.41
N VAL A 73 -8.15 -10.92 -12.43
CA VAL A 73 -8.41 -10.27 -11.14
C VAL A 73 -7.27 -9.32 -10.85
N ASP A 74 -7.61 -8.07 -10.58
CA ASP A 74 -6.68 -7.10 -10.03
C ASP A 74 -6.81 -7.08 -8.50
N VAL A 75 -5.69 -7.09 -7.80
CA VAL A 75 -5.63 -6.97 -6.34
C VAL A 75 -4.88 -5.71 -5.98
N VAL A 76 -5.54 -4.83 -5.23
CA VAL A 76 -4.95 -3.65 -4.61
C VAL A 76 -4.70 -3.98 -3.15
N ASP A 77 -3.45 -4.20 -2.77
CA ASP A 77 -3.07 -4.38 -1.38
C ASP A 77 -2.78 -3.01 -0.75
N ALA A 78 -3.69 -2.55 0.11
CA ALA A 78 -3.55 -1.31 0.84
C ALA A 78 -3.24 -1.52 2.34
N ASP A 79 -2.73 -2.69 2.73
CA ASP A 79 -2.13 -2.91 4.04
C ASP A 79 -0.62 -2.59 4.03
N ILE A 80 -0.31 -1.31 4.22
CA ILE A 80 1.06 -0.77 4.24
C ILE A 80 1.99 -1.41 5.29
N GLY A 81 1.44 -2.07 6.32
CA GLY A 81 2.21 -2.65 7.42
C GLY A 81 2.35 -4.16 7.33
N GLN A 82 1.40 -4.85 6.71
CA GLN A 82 1.40 -6.31 6.55
C GLN A 82 1.03 -6.70 5.12
N THR A 83 1.73 -6.10 4.17
CA THR A 83 1.50 -6.32 2.75
C THR A 83 1.72 -7.79 2.37
N ASN A 84 0.91 -8.23 1.42
CA ASN A 84 1.06 -9.46 0.68
C ASN A 84 1.58 -9.20 -0.74
N LEU A 85 1.52 -7.96 -1.24
CA LEU A 85 1.94 -7.54 -2.57
C LEU A 85 2.95 -6.38 -2.49
N GLY A 86 4.13 -6.59 -3.07
CA GLY A 86 5.18 -5.56 -3.08
C GLY A 86 5.81 -5.30 -1.69
N PRO A 87 6.59 -4.21 -1.57
CA PRO A 87 7.27 -3.89 -0.32
C PRO A 87 6.34 -3.19 0.69
N PRO A 88 6.66 -3.25 2.01
CA PRO A 88 5.96 -2.46 3.02
C PRO A 88 6.06 -0.95 2.75
N ALA A 89 5.24 -0.17 3.46
CA ALA A 89 5.09 1.28 3.26
C ALA A 89 4.54 1.70 1.88
N THR A 90 3.95 0.76 1.14
CA THR A 90 3.26 1.00 -0.13
C THR A 90 1.85 0.46 -0.15
N ILE A 91 1.05 1.02 -1.07
CA ILE A 91 -0.12 0.35 -1.62
C ILE A 91 0.33 -0.22 -2.97
N SER A 92 -0.01 -1.47 -3.28
CA SER A 92 0.45 -2.16 -4.49
C SER A 92 -0.72 -2.70 -5.30
N LEU A 93 -0.60 -2.67 -6.62
CA LEU A 93 -1.53 -3.29 -7.56
C LEU A 93 -0.84 -4.45 -8.28
N ALA A 94 -1.45 -5.63 -8.28
CA ALA A 94 -1.01 -6.76 -9.10
C ALA A 94 -2.20 -7.41 -9.81
N ARG A 95 -1.93 -8.04 -10.97
CA ARG A 95 -2.92 -8.77 -11.75
C ARG A 95 -2.66 -10.26 -11.70
N PHE A 96 -3.74 -11.03 -11.63
CA PHE A 96 -3.72 -12.48 -11.66
C PHE A 96 -4.73 -13.05 -12.65
N SER A 97 -4.42 -14.24 -13.16
CA SER A 97 -5.29 -15.05 -14.02
C SER A 97 -4.94 -16.52 -13.82
N GLY A 98 -5.95 -17.39 -13.70
CA GLY A 98 -5.76 -18.79 -13.35
C GLY A 98 -5.30 -18.95 -11.90
N SER A 99 -4.15 -19.60 -11.71
CA SER A 99 -3.57 -19.83 -10.37
C SER A 99 -2.90 -18.56 -9.83
N VAL A 100 -3.14 -18.29 -8.55
CA VAL A 100 -2.76 -17.06 -7.87
C VAL A 100 -1.67 -17.34 -6.85
N ASP A 101 -0.47 -16.84 -7.14
CA ASP A 101 0.63 -16.83 -6.18
C ASP A 101 1.05 -15.38 -5.87
N PHE A 102 0.64 -14.90 -4.70
CA PHE A 102 1.00 -13.56 -4.23
C PHE A 102 2.50 -13.42 -3.96
N SER A 103 3.21 -14.52 -3.64
CA SER A 103 4.64 -14.47 -3.33
C SER A 103 5.51 -14.25 -4.57
N ALA A 104 5.06 -14.75 -5.72
CA ALA A 104 5.67 -14.57 -7.04
C ALA A 104 5.11 -13.37 -7.82
N ALA A 105 4.12 -12.66 -7.26
CA ALA A 105 3.46 -11.55 -7.93
C ALA A 105 4.46 -10.41 -8.22
N SER A 106 4.48 -9.94 -9.46
CA SER A 106 5.14 -8.69 -9.85
C SER A 106 4.10 -7.56 -9.84
N PRO A 107 4.22 -6.57 -8.94
CA PRO A 107 3.29 -5.44 -8.91
C PRO A 107 3.34 -4.63 -10.20
N LEU A 108 2.17 -4.31 -10.75
CA LEU A 108 2.00 -3.43 -11.92
C LEU A 108 2.27 -1.97 -11.57
N ALA A 109 1.94 -1.58 -10.34
CA ALA A 109 2.10 -0.23 -9.84
C ALA A 109 2.23 -0.19 -8.32
N HIS A 110 2.91 0.83 -7.83
CA HIS A 110 2.97 1.19 -6.42
C HIS A 110 2.42 2.59 -6.19
N PHE A 111 1.92 2.82 -4.99
CA PHE A 111 1.76 4.14 -4.41
C PHE A 111 2.54 4.15 -3.10
N PHE A 112 3.63 4.92 -3.06
CA PHE A 112 4.44 5.05 -1.86
C PHE A 112 3.65 5.80 -0.79
N VAL A 113 3.57 5.28 0.43
CA VAL A 113 2.99 5.95 1.59
C VAL A 113 4.08 6.45 2.54
N GLY A 114 5.18 5.71 2.65
CA GLY A 114 6.37 6.12 3.41
C GLY A 114 6.36 5.75 4.90
N SER A 115 5.31 5.07 5.36
CA SER A 115 5.21 4.50 6.70
C SER A 115 4.51 3.16 6.67
N THR A 116 4.80 2.30 7.64
CA THR A 116 4.08 1.05 7.91
C THR A 116 2.94 1.25 8.91
N ASN A 117 2.83 2.45 9.50
CA ASN A 117 1.75 2.83 10.41
C ASN A 117 0.70 3.68 9.68
N PRO A 118 -0.59 3.29 9.66
CA PRO A 118 -1.63 4.10 9.05
C PRO A 118 -1.91 5.41 9.77
N MET A 119 -1.51 5.53 11.05
CA MET A 119 -1.73 6.75 11.81
C MET A 119 -0.91 7.92 11.26
N GLY A 120 -1.56 9.08 11.09
CA GLY A 120 -0.95 10.24 10.45
C GLY A 120 -0.82 10.13 8.92
N ARG A 121 -1.30 9.05 8.30
CA ARG A 121 -1.16 8.79 6.85
C ARG A 121 -2.51 8.55 6.17
N LEU A 122 -3.59 9.12 6.70
CA LEU A 122 -4.96 8.90 6.22
C LEU A 122 -5.13 9.36 4.76
N LEU A 123 -4.69 10.59 4.44
CA LEU A 123 -4.79 11.15 3.09
C LEU A 123 -4.08 10.29 2.03
N PRO A 124 -2.77 9.96 2.15
CA PRO A 124 -2.11 9.11 1.16
C PRO A 124 -2.70 7.70 1.09
N LEU A 125 -3.26 7.17 2.20
CA LEU A 125 -3.95 5.88 2.17
C LEU A 125 -5.28 5.90 1.43
N VAL A 126 -6.05 6.99 1.49
CA VAL A 126 -7.29 7.12 0.72
C VAL A 126 -6.96 7.35 -0.75
N ILE A 127 -6.11 8.34 -1.05
CA ILE A 127 -5.73 8.71 -2.41
C ILE A 127 -5.03 7.56 -3.11
N GLY A 128 -4.03 6.94 -2.48
CA GLY A 128 -3.27 5.85 -3.08
C GLY A 128 -4.15 4.63 -3.41
N THR A 129 -5.10 4.29 -2.54
CA THR A 129 -6.01 3.17 -2.79
C THR A 129 -6.98 3.48 -3.93
N ALA A 130 -7.58 4.67 -3.95
CA ALA A 130 -8.48 5.07 -5.02
C ALA A 130 -7.73 5.14 -6.36
N ASN A 131 -6.52 5.71 -6.37
CA ASN A 131 -5.69 5.82 -7.58
C ASN A 131 -5.35 4.45 -8.17
N LEU A 132 -4.92 3.49 -7.35
CA LEU A 132 -4.60 2.15 -7.86
C LEU A 132 -5.86 1.35 -8.21
N ALA A 133 -6.96 1.52 -7.47
CA ALA A 133 -8.24 0.90 -7.84
C ALA A 133 -8.78 1.45 -9.18
N HIS A 134 -8.55 2.72 -9.49
CA HIS A 134 -8.93 3.32 -10.78
C HIS A 134 -8.02 2.86 -11.94
N GLN A 135 -6.75 2.57 -11.67
CA GLN A 135 -5.83 2.03 -12.67
C GLN A 135 -6.07 0.54 -12.97
N ALA A 136 -6.67 -0.19 -12.02
CA ALA A 136 -7.07 -1.57 -12.23
C ALA A 136 -8.09 -1.66 -13.38
N SER A 137 -7.89 -2.62 -14.27
CA SER A 137 -8.70 -2.79 -15.49
C SER A 137 -9.30 -4.18 -15.66
N ALA A 138 -8.95 -5.12 -14.77
CA ALA A 138 -9.58 -6.41 -14.69
C ALA A 138 -11.10 -6.29 -14.42
N PRO A 139 -11.91 -7.28 -14.81
CA PRO A 139 -13.33 -7.30 -14.47
C PRO A 139 -13.57 -7.38 -12.97
N PHE A 140 -12.71 -8.08 -12.22
CA PHE A 140 -12.77 -8.16 -10.78
C PHE A 140 -11.61 -7.42 -10.13
N ILE A 141 -11.91 -6.57 -9.15
CA ILE A 141 -10.93 -5.82 -8.37
C ILE A 141 -11.13 -6.17 -6.90
N ILE A 142 -10.10 -6.63 -6.21
CA ILE A 142 -10.14 -6.92 -4.77
C ILE A 142 -9.21 -5.92 -4.06
N ILE A 143 -9.73 -5.23 -3.07
CA ILE A 143 -8.98 -4.23 -2.31
C ILE A 143 -8.83 -4.72 -0.87
N ASP A 144 -7.65 -5.22 -0.52
CA ASP A 144 -7.31 -5.56 0.86
C ASP A 144 -6.89 -4.29 1.62
N THR A 145 -7.30 -4.16 2.87
CA THR A 145 -7.06 -2.93 3.65
C THR A 145 -6.48 -3.22 5.02
N THR A 146 -5.87 -2.19 5.62
CA THR A 146 -5.32 -2.27 6.99
C THR A 146 -6.34 -2.75 8.03
N GLY A 147 -5.86 -3.37 9.12
CA GLY A 147 -6.68 -3.76 10.26
C GLY A 147 -7.22 -2.63 11.16
N LEU A 148 -7.00 -1.35 10.82
CA LEU A 148 -7.40 -0.21 11.63
C LEU A 148 -8.89 0.12 11.41
N ILE A 149 -9.75 -0.26 12.35
CA ILE A 149 -11.22 -0.13 12.23
C ILE A 149 -11.89 0.70 13.35
N HIS A 150 -11.12 1.12 14.36
CA HIS A 150 -11.60 1.95 15.47
C HIS A 150 -11.07 3.38 15.33
N ASP A 151 -11.78 4.35 15.93
CA ASP A 151 -11.41 5.77 15.96
C ASP A 151 -11.11 6.35 14.57
N THR A 152 -9.89 6.84 14.35
CA THR A 152 -9.39 7.32 13.04
C THR A 152 -9.47 6.25 11.95
N GLY A 153 -9.47 4.97 12.32
CA GLY A 153 -9.76 3.85 11.44
C GLY A 153 -11.15 3.90 10.83
N ARG A 154 -12.17 4.27 11.61
CA ARG A 154 -13.54 4.43 11.06
C ARG A 154 -13.58 5.53 10.02
N VAL A 155 -12.92 6.66 10.30
CA VAL A 155 -12.79 7.78 9.38
C VAL A 155 -12.09 7.33 8.10
N LEU A 156 -10.95 6.63 8.24
CA LEU A 156 -10.20 6.08 7.11
C LEU A 156 -11.03 5.11 6.24
N LYS A 157 -11.81 4.21 6.85
CA LYS A 157 -12.64 3.26 6.10
C LYS A 157 -13.77 3.96 5.36
N ASN A 158 -14.44 4.92 5.98
CA ASN A 158 -15.51 5.68 5.32
C ASN A 158 -14.98 6.44 4.10
N TYR A 159 -13.86 7.17 4.23
CA TYR A 159 -13.28 7.87 3.07
C TYR A 159 -12.75 6.92 1.98
N LYS A 160 -12.25 5.73 2.35
CA LYS A 160 -11.93 4.70 1.34
C LYS A 160 -13.18 4.22 0.60
N ILE A 161 -14.29 3.98 1.29
CA ILE A 161 -15.57 3.60 0.66
C ILE A 161 -16.05 4.69 -0.28
N GLU A 162 -16.02 5.96 0.14
CA GLU A 162 -16.44 7.11 -0.68
C GLU A 162 -15.56 7.30 -1.92
N ALA A 163 -14.24 7.16 -1.78
CA ALA A 163 -13.28 7.39 -2.86
C ALA A 163 -13.26 6.23 -3.87
N VAL A 164 -13.38 4.99 -3.40
CA VAL A 164 -13.34 3.79 -4.25
C VAL A 164 -14.70 3.47 -4.85
N ARG A 165 -15.80 3.74 -4.12
CA ARG A 165 -17.18 3.36 -4.46
C ARG A 165 -17.29 1.86 -4.81
N PRO A 166 -16.95 0.94 -3.89
CA PRO A 166 -16.96 -0.49 -4.17
C PRO A 166 -18.39 -1.00 -4.43
N ASP A 167 -18.50 -1.99 -5.31
CA ASP A 167 -19.74 -2.70 -5.61
C ASP A 167 -20.19 -3.59 -4.44
N VAL A 168 -19.21 -4.13 -3.72
CA VAL A 168 -19.39 -5.05 -2.58
C VAL A 168 -18.36 -4.71 -1.51
N ILE A 169 -18.81 -4.65 -0.26
CA ILE A 169 -17.93 -4.56 0.91
C ILE A 169 -18.02 -5.88 1.67
N VAL A 170 -16.90 -6.59 1.77
CA VAL A 170 -16.83 -7.79 2.60
C VAL A 170 -16.34 -7.40 3.99
N ALA A 171 -17.23 -7.56 4.97
CA ALA A 171 -17.00 -7.22 6.37
C ALA A 171 -16.65 -8.48 7.17
N LEU A 172 -15.37 -8.64 7.51
CA LEU A 172 -14.88 -9.73 8.36
C LEU A 172 -14.85 -9.26 9.82
N GLU A 173 -15.75 -9.79 10.64
CA GLU A 173 -15.91 -9.40 12.05
C GLU A 173 -16.27 -10.59 12.94
N ARG A 174 -15.78 -10.59 14.19
CA ARG A 174 -16.09 -11.64 15.18
C ARG A 174 -17.44 -11.42 15.82
N ARG A 175 -17.80 -10.16 16.05
CA ARG A 175 -19.03 -9.77 16.73
C ARG A 175 -19.78 -8.75 15.89
N ASN A 176 -19.66 -7.48 16.25
CA ASN A 176 -20.36 -6.37 15.61
C ASN A 176 -19.49 -5.11 15.61
N GLU A 177 -18.17 -5.29 15.67
CA GLU A 177 -17.20 -4.21 15.72
C GLU A 177 -17.21 -3.33 14.46
N LEU A 178 -17.73 -3.83 13.32
CA LEU A 178 -17.90 -3.05 12.09
C LEU A 178 -19.27 -2.38 11.98
N ALA A 179 -20.15 -2.51 12.97
CA ALA A 179 -21.46 -1.87 12.94
C ALA A 179 -21.42 -0.36 12.67
N PRO A 180 -20.54 0.44 13.30
CA PRO A 180 -20.49 1.88 13.01
C PRO A 180 -20.19 2.19 11.54
N ILE A 181 -19.31 1.42 10.90
CA ILE A 181 -18.96 1.58 9.47
C ILE A 181 -20.15 1.14 8.60
N ARG A 182 -20.78 0.00 8.92
CA ARG A 182 -21.97 -0.50 8.21
C ARG A 182 -23.16 0.45 8.28
N VAL A 183 -23.45 1.00 9.46
CA VAL A 183 -24.58 1.92 9.67
C VAL A 183 -24.37 3.22 8.90
N ALA A 184 -23.15 3.78 8.92
CA ALA A 184 -22.80 4.97 8.15
C ALA A 184 -22.92 4.75 6.63
N ASN A 185 -22.66 3.53 6.16
CA ASN A 185 -22.68 3.17 4.76
C ASN A 185 -23.86 2.24 4.41
N ARG A 186 -25.04 2.44 5.01
CA ARG A 186 -26.23 1.58 4.79
C ARG A 186 -26.68 1.45 3.33
N HIS A 187 -26.23 2.35 2.47
CA HIS A 187 -26.48 2.35 1.03
C HIS A 187 -25.58 1.36 0.27
N ALA A 188 -24.46 0.95 0.86
CA ALA A 188 -23.53 0.01 0.25
C ALA A 188 -23.94 -1.44 0.49
N HIS A 189 -23.54 -2.32 -0.43
CA HIS A 189 -23.83 -3.75 -0.32
C HIS A 189 -22.78 -4.46 0.55
N PHE A 190 -23.18 -4.92 1.73
CA PHE A 190 -22.29 -5.62 2.67
C PHE A 190 -22.52 -7.12 2.67
N ILE A 191 -21.44 -7.89 2.51
CA ILE A 191 -21.39 -9.32 2.82
C ILE A 191 -20.65 -9.49 4.14
N ARG A 192 -21.33 -10.00 5.17
CA ARG A 192 -20.74 -10.22 6.50
C ARG A 192 -20.20 -11.64 6.59
N LEU A 193 -18.95 -11.79 6.99
CA LEU A 193 -18.29 -13.07 7.18
C LEU A 193 -17.74 -13.20 8.59
N LYS A 194 -17.87 -14.40 9.17
CA LYS A 194 -17.12 -14.72 10.38
C LYS A 194 -15.67 -15.07 10.01
N PRO A 195 -14.69 -14.65 10.82
CA PRO A 195 -13.32 -15.13 10.68
C PRO A 195 -13.24 -16.65 10.81
N SER A 196 -12.35 -17.30 10.05
CA SER A 196 -12.04 -18.73 10.27
C SER A 196 -11.58 -18.95 11.71
N ARG A 197 -11.84 -20.16 12.23
CA ARG A 197 -11.38 -20.58 13.56
C ARG A 197 -9.85 -20.58 13.68
N ALA A 198 -9.14 -20.74 12.57
CA ALA A 198 -7.68 -20.67 12.53
C ALA A 198 -7.12 -19.23 12.50
N ALA A 199 -7.97 -18.21 12.33
CA ALA A 199 -7.52 -16.83 12.20
C ALA A 199 -7.01 -16.29 13.54
N ARG A 200 -5.68 -16.07 13.61
CA ARG A 200 -5.01 -15.41 14.73
C ARG A 200 -4.30 -14.12 14.27
N PRO A 201 -4.18 -13.11 15.14
CA PRO A 201 -3.26 -12.01 14.89
C PRO A 201 -1.81 -12.52 14.91
N LYS A 202 -0.98 -11.94 14.03
CA LYS A 202 0.47 -12.06 14.14
C LYS A 202 0.97 -11.24 15.32
N ASP A 203 1.94 -11.76 16.05
CA ASP A 203 2.66 -11.00 17.07
C ASP A 203 3.61 -9.95 16.44
N ASN A 204 4.28 -9.16 17.27
CA ASN A 204 5.17 -8.11 16.76
C ASN A 204 6.42 -8.65 16.05
N GLY A 205 6.98 -9.76 16.52
CA GLY A 205 8.16 -10.38 15.92
C GLY A 205 7.85 -10.94 14.54
N GLU A 206 6.77 -11.71 14.42
CA GLU A 206 6.28 -12.25 13.14
C GLU A 206 5.98 -11.13 12.14
N ARG A 207 5.44 -10.00 12.62
CA ARG A 207 5.19 -8.82 11.78
C ARG A 207 6.48 -8.21 11.25
N ILE A 208 7.51 -8.07 12.10
CA ILE A 208 8.82 -7.56 11.71
C ILE A 208 9.46 -8.50 10.69
N GLU A 209 9.51 -9.80 10.96
CA GLU A 209 10.12 -10.80 10.07
C GLU A 209 9.48 -10.83 8.67
N VAL A 210 8.15 -10.68 8.61
CA VAL A 210 7.44 -10.60 7.32
C VAL A 210 7.83 -9.33 6.56
N ARG A 211 7.92 -8.19 7.23
CA ARG A 211 8.34 -6.92 6.60
C ARG A 211 9.79 -6.97 6.16
N THR A 212 10.69 -7.50 7.00
CA THR A 212 12.11 -7.68 6.67
C THR A 212 12.29 -8.50 5.41
N ARG A 213 11.61 -9.65 5.31
CA ARG A 213 11.66 -10.47 4.08
C ARG A 213 11.10 -9.75 2.85
N ALA A 214 10.04 -8.95 3.03
CA ALA A 214 9.44 -8.19 1.93
C ALA A 214 10.37 -7.07 1.43
N TYR A 215 11.03 -6.34 2.33
CA TYR A 215 12.05 -5.37 1.95
C TYR A 215 13.27 -6.03 1.31
N ALA A 216 13.81 -7.10 1.90
CA ALA A 216 14.95 -7.84 1.35
C ALA A 216 14.67 -8.30 -0.09
N ARG A 217 13.46 -8.83 -0.35
CA ARG A 217 13.04 -9.23 -1.69
C ARG A 217 13.01 -8.06 -2.67
N HIS A 218 12.48 -6.91 -2.23
CA HIS A 218 12.40 -5.70 -3.06
C HIS A 218 13.80 -5.16 -3.42
N PHE A 219 14.74 -5.19 -2.48
CA PHE A 219 16.09 -4.66 -2.66
C PHE A 219 17.12 -5.69 -3.14
N ALA A 220 16.74 -6.96 -3.34
CA ALA A 220 17.66 -8.03 -3.74
C ALA A 220 18.46 -7.73 -5.02
N ASN A 221 17.87 -7.00 -5.96
CA ASN A 221 18.50 -6.58 -7.22
C ASN A 221 18.71 -5.07 -7.32
N ALA A 222 18.79 -4.37 -6.18
CA ALA A 222 19.02 -2.94 -6.15
C ALA A 222 20.47 -2.60 -6.52
N ASN A 223 20.65 -1.50 -7.24
CA ASN A 223 21.95 -0.94 -7.57
C ASN A 223 22.11 0.41 -6.90
N ARG A 224 23.37 0.82 -6.70
CA ARG A 224 23.70 2.16 -6.23
C ARG A 224 23.74 3.11 -7.42
N LEU A 225 22.94 4.17 -7.34
CA LEU A 225 22.87 5.25 -8.32
C LEU A 225 23.41 6.54 -7.71
N GLU A 226 24.10 7.33 -8.52
CA GLU A 226 24.45 8.71 -8.21
C GLU A 226 23.76 9.63 -9.21
N LEU A 227 22.88 10.50 -8.72
CA LEU A 227 22.00 11.33 -9.53
C LEU A 227 22.20 12.81 -9.17
N PRO A 228 22.39 13.72 -10.14
CA PRO A 228 22.44 15.16 -9.86
C PRO A 228 21.12 15.63 -9.24
N LEU A 229 21.18 16.44 -8.18
CA LEU A 229 19.99 16.94 -7.48
C LEU A 229 19.11 17.78 -8.41
N GLU A 230 19.70 18.47 -9.39
CA GLU A 230 19.01 19.29 -10.39
C GLU A 230 18.17 18.47 -11.38
N ALA A 231 18.48 17.18 -11.53
CA ALA A 231 17.73 16.26 -12.38
C ALA A 231 16.53 15.62 -11.66
N LEU A 232 16.35 15.92 -10.37
CA LEU A 232 15.36 15.32 -9.48
C LEU A 232 14.38 16.36 -8.93
N ALA A 233 13.12 15.93 -8.77
CA ALA A 233 12.19 16.61 -7.89
C ALA A 233 12.11 15.89 -6.54
N PHE A 234 11.96 16.67 -5.47
CA PHE A 234 11.83 16.15 -4.11
C PHE A 234 10.42 16.39 -3.61
N GLN A 235 9.81 15.36 -3.02
CA GLN A 235 8.44 15.41 -2.52
C GLN A 235 8.40 14.89 -1.08
N ARG A 236 7.42 15.39 -0.32
CA ARG A 236 7.17 15.00 1.09
C ARG A 236 8.33 15.34 2.02
N THR A 237 9.09 16.36 1.64
CA THR A 237 10.18 16.94 2.42
C THR A 237 10.15 18.44 2.20
N LEU A 238 10.66 19.20 3.17
CA LEU A 238 10.95 20.62 2.99
C LEU A 238 12.25 20.84 2.19
N LEU A 239 13.10 19.83 2.09
CA LEU A 239 14.39 19.92 1.39
C LEU A 239 14.20 20.29 -0.08
N PHE A 240 15.01 21.24 -0.53
CA PHE A 240 15.09 21.73 -1.91
C PHE A 240 13.82 22.43 -2.40
N THR A 241 13.02 22.95 -1.48
CA THR A 241 11.82 23.75 -1.79
C THR A 241 12.01 25.25 -1.55
N GLY A 242 13.11 25.63 -0.89
CA GLY A 242 13.41 26.98 -0.48
C GLY A 242 14.47 27.68 -1.33
N LYS A 243 14.85 28.88 -0.89
CA LYS A 243 16.01 29.60 -1.42
C LYS A 243 17.24 29.28 -0.58
N PRO A 244 18.41 28.99 -1.18
CA PRO A 244 19.64 28.77 -0.44
C PRO A 244 19.92 29.89 0.57
N ALA A 245 20.35 29.49 1.77
CA ALA A 245 20.74 30.39 2.84
C ALA A 245 22.10 29.97 3.40
N ALA A 246 22.86 30.92 3.96
CA ALA A 246 24.11 30.64 4.66
C ALA A 246 23.87 30.64 6.17
N ARG A 247 24.37 29.61 6.86
CA ARG A 247 24.38 29.52 8.32
C ARG A 247 25.66 28.84 8.78
N GLU A 248 26.31 29.44 9.77
CA GLU A 248 27.46 28.83 10.43
C GLU A 248 27.04 27.51 11.11
N GLY A 249 27.87 26.48 10.98
CA GLY A 249 27.57 25.12 11.46
C GLY A 249 26.59 24.31 10.59
N ALA A 250 26.11 24.86 9.47
CA ALA A 250 25.25 24.17 8.53
C ALA A 250 26.03 23.58 7.34
N VAL A 251 25.76 22.33 6.99
CA VAL A 251 26.18 21.74 5.70
C VAL A 251 25.20 22.12 4.58
N HIS A 252 23.96 22.46 4.95
CA HIS A 252 22.95 23.00 4.06
C HIS A 252 21.98 23.86 4.84
N ALA A 253 21.54 24.99 4.26
CA ALA A 253 20.42 25.74 4.79
C ALA A 253 19.60 26.35 3.65
N GLU A 254 18.30 26.43 3.84
CA GLU A 254 17.40 27.10 2.91
C GLU A 254 16.24 27.78 3.63
N GLN A 255 15.83 28.93 3.10
CA GLN A 255 14.65 29.64 3.54
C GLN A 255 13.44 29.10 2.78
N THR A 256 12.56 28.39 3.48
CA THR A 256 11.27 27.89 2.97
C THR A 256 10.12 28.81 3.40
N ALA A 257 8.91 28.53 2.94
CA ALA A 257 7.70 29.24 3.39
C ALA A 257 7.35 28.91 4.86
N GLU A 258 7.78 27.76 5.36
CA GLU A 258 7.56 27.22 6.70
C GLU A 258 8.65 27.64 7.70
N GLY A 259 9.70 28.32 7.24
CA GLY A 259 10.80 28.81 8.07
C GLY A 259 12.17 28.48 7.49
N LEU A 260 13.21 28.65 8.32
CA LEU A 260 14.57 28.28 7.94
C LEU A 260 14.77 26.79 8.19
N LEU A 261 15.11 26.04 7.15
CA LEU A 261 15.54 24.65 7.24
C LEU A 261 17.08 24.62 7.29
N ILE A 262 17.63 23.84 8.22
CA ILE A 262 19.08 23.69 8.42
C ILE A 262 19.39 22.20 8.51
N VAL A 263 20.38 21.74 7.74
CA VAL A 263 21.04 20.45 7.96
C VAL A 263 22.41 20.74 8.55
N GLY A 264 22.66 20.29 9.77
CA GLY A 264 23.87 20.62 10.51
C GLY A 264 23.68 20.71 12.01
N ALA A 265 24.67 21.30 12.67
CA ALA A 265 24.65 21.60 14.10
C ALA A 265 24.95 23.10 14.29
N PRO A 266 23.99 23.98 13.99
CA PRO A 266 24.21 25.41 14.13
C PRO A 266 24.34 25.80 15.62
N ASP A 267 25.29 26.68 15.95
CA ASP A 267 25.46 27.18 17.33
C ASP A 267 24.19 27.87 17.86
N ARG A 268 23.46 28.55 16.98
CA ARG A 268 22.16 29.16 17.27
C ARG A 268 21.26 29.12 16.05
N ALA A 269 20.14 28.39 16.15
CA ALA A 269 19.08 28.43 15.15
C ALA A 269 18.02 29.49 15.53
N PRO A 270 17.56 30.33 14.60
CA PRO A 270 16.40 31.21 14.81
C PRO A 270 15.17 30.43 15.31
N SER A 271 14.32 31.08 16.11
CA SER A 271 13.05 30.47 16.55
C SER A 271 12.21 30.04 15.34
N GLY A 272 11.60 28.87 15.41
CA GLY A 272 10.83 28.29 14.31
C GLY A 272 11.66 27.60 13.21
N SER A 273 13.00 27.61 13.29
CA SER A 273 13.82 26.85 12.35
C SER A 273 13.60 25.35 12.50
N LYS A 274 13.67 24.63 11.38
CA LYS A 274 13.70 23.16 11.34
C LYS A 274 15.16 22.73 11.22
N VAL A 275 15.65 21.95 12.18
CA VAL A 275 17.05 21.50 12.19
C VAL A 275 17.09 19.98 12.04
N LEU A 276 17.84 19.51 11.06
CA LEU A 276 18.15 18.11 10.83
C LEU A 276 19.64 17.86 11.10
N PRO A 277 20.02 16.76 11.76
CA PRO A 277 21.42 16.43 11.95
C PRO A 277 22.09 16.08 10.62
N VAL A 278 23.42 16.23 10.54
CA VAL A 278 24.19 15.71 9.39
C VAL A 278 24.01 14.19 9.31
N GLY A 279 23.74 13.68 8.11
CA GLY A 279 23.52 12.24 7.87
C GLY A 279 22.13 11.75 8.28
N PHE A 280 21.17 12.64 8.56
CA PHE A 280 19.79 12.25 8.85
C PHE A 280 19.17 11.38 7.74
N GLU A 281 19.67 11.49 6.51
CA GLU A 281 19.16 10.79 5.34
C GLU A 281 19.68 9.35 5.21
N HIS A 282 20.73 8.99 5.95
CA HIS A 282 21.36 7.67 5.82
C HIS A 282 20.35 6.57 6.13
N SER A 283 20.19 5.63 5.19
CA SER A 283 19.20 4.54 5.26
C SER A 283 17.74 4.99 5.20
N LEU A 284 17.45 6.25 4.84
CA LEU A 284 16.07 6.73 4.77
C LEU A 284 15.34 6.10 3.58
N LEU A 285 14.21 5.44 3.86
CA LEU A 285 13.36 4.86 2.85
C LEU A 285 12.65 5.95 2.04
N CYS A 286 12.68 5.83 0.72
CA CYS A 286 12.00 6.74 -0.18
C CYS A 286 11.24 5.99 -1.28
N GLY A 287 10.22 6.65 -1.84
CA GLY A 287 9.60 6.25 -3.10
C GLY A 287 10.39 6.84 -4.26
N VAL A 288 10.62 6.03 -5.29
CA VAL A 288 11.29 6.46 -6.54
C VAL A 288 10.24 6.47 -7.63
N ALA A 289 9.94 7.66 -8.16
CA ALA A 289 8.91 7.87 -9.15
C ALA A 289 9.47 8.46 -10.45
N ASP A 290 8.75 8.20 -11.54
CA ASP A 290 9.05 8.75 -12.86
C ASP A 290 8.57 10.20 -13.01
N LYS A 291 8.88 10.80 -14.17
CA LYS A 291 8.49 12.17 -14.51
C LYS A 291 6.98 12.43 -14.51
N THR A 292 6.15 11.39 -14.52
CA THR A 292 4.68 11.47 -14.46
C THR A 292 4.14 11.35 -13.04
N GLY A 293 5.02 11.17 -12.04
CA GLY A 293 4.63 10.97 -10.65
C GLY A 293 4.24 9.53 -10.30
N ARG A 294 4.45 8.57 -11.20
CA ARG A 294 4.16 7.15 -10.92
C ARG A 294 5.31 6.54 -10.13
N CYS A 295 5.03 6.01 -8.95
CA CYS A 295 6.02 5.29 -8.15
C CYS A 295 6.37 3.97 -8.85
N ARG A 296 7.65 3.84 -9.22
CA ARG A 296 8.21 2.67 -9.92
C ARG A 296 8.78 1.64 -8.95
N GLY A 297 9.06 2.07 -7.72
CA GLY A 297 9.59 1.23 -6.65
C GLY A 297 10.12 2.08 -5.50
N LEU A 298 10.77 1.42 -4.55
CA LEU A 298 11.40 2.07 -3.41
C LEU A 298 12.90 2.24 -3.64
N GLY A 299 13.47 3.19 -2.93
CA GLY A 299 14.91 3.39 -2.78
C GLY A 299 15.27 3.62 -1.32
N ILE A 300 16.56 3.49 -1.02
CA ILE A 300 17.18 3.86 0.24
C ILE A 300 18.15 4.99 -0.07
N ILE A 301 17.97 6.14 0.58
CA ILE A 301 18.91 7.25 0.45
C ILE A 301 20.18 6.88 1.21
N ASP A 302 21.29 6.78 0.47
CA ASP A 302 22.59 6.47 1.07
C ASP A 302 23.21 7.75 1.63
N ARG A 303 23.15 8.84 0.85
CA ARG A 303 23.76 10.14 1.16
C ARG A 303 23.18 11.23 0.27
N ILE A 304 23.03 12.43 0.82
CA ILE A 304 22.83 13.67 0.05
C ILE A 304 24.10 14.50 0.18
N ASP A 305 24.86 14.63 -0.91
CA ASP A 305 26.01 15.53 -0.94
C ASP A 305 25.55 16.93 -1.35
N PHE A 306 25.37 17.78 -0.34
CA PHE A 306 24.96 19.18 -0.53
C PHE A 306 26.02 20.03 -1.23
N SER A 307 27.29 19.62 -1.18
CA SER A 307 28.41 20.36 -1.78
C SER A 307 28.56 20.06 -3.27
N SER A 308 28.61 18.78 -3.64
CA SER A 308 28.72 18.33 -5.03
C SER A 308 27.36 18.24 -5.74
N ARG A 309 26.26 18.45 -5.00
CA ARG A 309 24.87 18.43 -5.50
C ARG A 309 24.48 17.08 -6.10
N VAL A 310 24.82 16.00 -5.39
CA VAL A 310 24.54 14.62 -5.83
C VAL A 310 23.77 13.85 -4.76
N LEU A 311 22.74 13.12 -5.18
CA LEU A 311 22.05 12.10 -4.38
C LEU A 311 22.64 10.72 -4.68
N ALA A 312 23.12 10.03 -3.64
CA ALA A 312 23.43 8.61 -3.70
C ALA A 312 22.23 7.80 -3.21
N LEU A 313 21.78 6.84 -4.02
CA LEU A 313 20.53 6.12 -3.83
C LEU A 313 20.70 4.63 -4.15
N THR A 314 20.32 3.75 -3.22
CA THR A 314 20.20 2.30 -3.48
C THR A 314 18.77 1.97 -3.93
N THR A 315 18.58 1.54 -5.18
CA THR A 315 17.25 1.19 -5.72
C THR A 315 17.31 0.19 -6.87
N ALA A 316 16.24 -0.59 -7.07
CA ALA A 316 16.06 -1.44 -8.25
C ALA A 316 15.48 -0.65 -9.46
N VAL A 317 15.08 0.61 -9.28
CA VAL A 317 14.56 1.46 -10.36
C VAL A 317 15.71 1.98 -11.21
N GLY A 318 15.58 1.89 -12.55
CA GLY A 318 16.58 2.40 -13.48
C GLY A 318 16.80 3.91 -13.38
N SER A 319 18.02 4.37 -13.63
CA SER A 319 18.40 5.79 -13.58
C SER A 319 17.65 6.65 -14.60
N ASP A 320 17.16 6.07 -15.69
CA ASP A 320 16.31 6.72 -16.69
C ASP A 320 14.89 7.01 -16.17
N GLN A 321 14.43 6.22 -15.20
CA GLN A 321 13.10 6.34 -14.59
C GLN A 321 13.12 7.12 -13.28
N ALA A 322 14.23 7.18 -12.55
CA ALA A 322 14.34 7.91 -11.29
C ALA A 322 14.33 9.43 -11.52
N ARG A 323 13.17 10.08 -11.36
CA ARG A 323 13.00 11.54 -11.57
C ARG A 323 12.42 12.26 -10.36
N ILE A 324 11.71 11.55 -9.50
CA ILE A 324 11.08 12.12 -8.31
C ILE A 324 11.42 11.22 -7.11
N VAL A 325 11.93 11.83 -6.05
CA VAL A 325 12.25 11.17 -4.78
C VAL A 325 11.23 11.60 -3.72
N GLN A 326 10.46 10.65 -3.22
CA GLN A 326 9.42 10.87 -2.22
C GLN A 326 9.93 10.43 -0.86
N PHE A 327 10.13 11.35 0.07
CA PHE A 327 10.65 11.02 1.40
C PHE A 327 9.61 10.22 2.19
N GLY A 328 10.08 9.17 2.86
CA GLY A 328 9.33 8.43 3.86
C GLY A 328 9.73 8.83 5.27
N ASP A 329 9.32 8.00 6.23
CA ASP A 329 9.61 8.19 7.64
C ASP A 329 10.47 7.05 8.21
N LEU A 330 10.71 5.98 7.45
CA LEU A 330 11.35 4.76 7.94
C LEU A 330 12.82 4.72 7.55
N TYR A 331 13.65 4.20 8.46
CA TYR A 331 15.02 3.83 8.14
C TYR A 331 15.08 2.32 7.90
N VAL A 332 15.61 1.93 6.74
CA VAL A 332 15.65 0.54 6.28
C VAL A 332 16.99 0.26 5.61
N THR A 333 17.58 -0.89 5.91
CA THR A 333 18.80 -1.38 5.25
C THR A 333 18.46 -2.26 4.04
N PRO A 334 19.40 -2.45 3.09
CA PRO A 334 19.14 -3.26 1.89
C PRO A 334 18.78 -4.74 2.16
N ASP A 335 19.22 -5.32 3.28
CA ASP A 335 18.83 -6.66 3.75
C ASP A 335 17.43 -6.67 4.39
N GLY A 336 16.77 -5.53 4.48
CA GLY A 336 15.39 -5.35 4.93
C GLY A 336 15.21 -5.08 6.41
N SER A 337 16.29 -4.89 7.17
CA SER A 337 16.19 -4.56 8.59
C SER A 337 15.65 -3.14 8.79
N GLU A 338 14.67 -2.98 9.68
CA GLU A 338 14.15 -1.66 10.06
C GLU A 338 14.97 -1.08 11.21
N LEU A 339 15.55 0.10 11.01
CA LEU A 339 16.41 0.75 11.99
C LEU A 339 15.66 1.75 12.89
N GLY A 340 14.42 2.09 12.53
CA GLY A 340 13.59 3.05 13.25
C GLY A 340 12.85 3.98 12.30
N GLN A 341 12.45 5.14 12.83
CA GLN A 341 11.72 6.15 12.06
C GLN A 341 12.10 7.57 12.48
N ILE A 342 11.99 8.50 11.54
CA ILE A 342 12.06 9.94 11.78
C ILE A 342 10.65 10.49 12.00
N ASN A 343 10.51 11.39 12.97
CA ASN A 343 9.27 12.15 13.17
C ASN A 343 9.47 13.54 12.59
N TRP A 344 9.02 13.74 11.34
CA TRP A 344 9.01 15.06 10.73
C TRP A 344 8.16 16.02 11.56
N THR A 345 8.66 17.24 11.77
CA THR A 345 8.00 18.26 12.57
C THR A 345 7.31 19.33 11.71
N TRP A 346 6.97 19.00 10.47
CA TRP A 346 6.35 19.87 9.48
C TRP A 346 5.17 19.20 8.77
#